data_AF-A0A7J6U922-F1
#
_entry.id   AF-A0A7J6U922-F1
#
_cell.length_a   1.000
_cell.length_b   1.000
_cell.length_c   1.000
_cell.angle_alpha   90.00
_cell.angle_beta   90.00
_cell.angle_gamma   90.00
#
_symmetry.space_group_name_H-M   'P 1'
#
loop_
_entity.id
_entity.type
_entity.pdbx_description
1 polymer ?
#
loop_
_entity_poly.entity_id
_entity_poly.type
_entity_poly.pdbx_seq_one_letter_code
_entity_poly.pdbx_strand_id
1 'polypeptide(L)'
;LLVADPKKRLGSNRGAREIKDHPWLKDVDWAKLFRKQVKPPINPSETKKNFSSEFTDKPVEAVKMRAMKGAVASVPKVKADAFQGWSYTEGPPNSSEQGMPPTIRE
;
A
#
# COMPACT_ATOMS: atom_id res chain seq x y z
N LEU A 1 6.06 -11.06 -19.36
CA LEU A 1 4.96 -10.33 -18.71
C LEU A 1 4.08 -9.55 -19.70
N LEU A 2 4.61 -9.05 -20.81
CA LEU A 2 3.86 -8.26 -21.79
C LEU A 2 3.09 -9.10 -22.83
N VAL A 3 2.82 -10.38 -22.54
CA VAL A 3 2.00 -11.21 -23.42
C VAL A 3 0.56 -10.68 -23.36
N ALA A 4 0.02 -10.35 -24.53
CA ALA A 4 -1.30 -9.73 -24.67
C ALA A 4 -2.40 -10.62 -24.07
N ASP A 5 -2.42 -11.90 -24.44
CA ASP A 5 -3.31 -12.90 -23.87
C ASP A 5 -3.01 -13.12 -22.37
N PRO A 6 -3.92 -12.76 -21.46
CA PRO A 6 -3.70 -12.91 -20.02
C PRO A 6 -3.48 -14.37 -19.62
N LYS A 7 -4.09 -15.35 -20.29
CA LYS A 7 -3.96 -16.78 -19.92
C LYS A 7 -2.57 -17.33 -20.23
N LYS A 8 -1.87 -16.73 -21.20
CA LYS A 8 -0.51 -17.13 -21.61
C LYS A 8 0.57 -16.29 -20.96
N ARG A 9 0.20 -15.26 -20.20
CA ARG A 9 1.15 -14.38 -19.52
C ARG A 9 1.89 -15.16 -18.43
N LEU A 10 3.20 -14.93 -18.33
CA LEU A 10 4.02 -15.50 -17.25
C LEU A 10 3.40 -15.17 -15.89
N GLY A 11 3.17 -16.21 -15.08
CA GLY A 11 2.50 -16.09 -13.78
C GLY A 11 1.02 -16.42 -13.80
N SER A 12 0.42 -16.73 -14.95
CA SER A 12 -1.02 -16.97 -15.03
C SER A 12 -1.47 -18.39 -14.67
N ASN A 13 -0.61 -19.41 -14.75
CA ASN A 13 -1.02 -20.79 -14.40
C ASN A 13 -0.64 -21.16 -12.97
N ARG A 14 0.62 -20.98 -12.57
CA ARG A 14 1.13 -21.29 -11.21
C ARG A 14 1.50 -20.05 -10.39
N GLY A 15 1.01 -18.87 -10.78
CA GLY A 15 1.20 -17.64 -10.01
C GLY A 15 2.67 -17.22 -9.91
N ALA A 16 3.05 -16.73 -8.73
CA ALA A 16 4.41 -16.28 -8.45
C ALA A 16 5.48 -17.39 -8.64
N ARG A 17 5.12 -18.68 -8.56
CA ARG A 17 6.09 -19.77 -8.72
C ARG A 17 6.72 -19.78 -10.12
N GLU A 18 5.93 -19.54 -11.16
CA GLU A 18 6.44 -19.41 -12.54
C GLU A 18 7.42 -18.25 -12.70
N ILE A 19 7.18 -17.14 -12.01
CA ILE A 19 8.06 -15.98 -12.03
C ILE A 19 9.38 -16.33 -11.32
N LYS A 20 9.29 -17.00 -10.16
CA LYS A 20 10.46 -17.43 -9.37
C LYS A 20 11.35 -18.43 -10.10
N ASP A 21 10.74 -19.32 -10.89
CA ASP A 21 11.43 -20.36 -11.65
C ASP A 21 12.02 -19.83 -12.97
N HIS A 22 11.73 -18.58 -13.38
CA HIS A 22 12.14 -18.06 -14.69
C HIS A 22 13.67 -17.81 -14.77
N PRO A 23 14.36 -18.15 -15.88
CA PRO A 23 15.82 -18.04 -15.98
C PRO A 23 16.41 -16.66 -15.72
N TRP A 24 15.66 -15.59 -16.00
CA TRP A 24 16.06 -14.21 -15.70
C TRP A 24 16.29 -13.96 -14.19
N LEU A 25 15.63 -14.72 -13.31
CA LEU A 25 15.71 -14.60 -11.85
C LEU A 25 16.48 -15.76 -11.21
N LYS A 26 17.23 -16.54 -12.00
CA LYS A 26 17.95 -17.74 -11.52
C LYS A 26 18.92 -17.45 -10.36
N ASP A 27 19.47 -16.24 -10.32
CA ASP A 27 20.47 -15.81 -9.32
C ASP A 27 19.81 -15.21 -8.06
N VAL A 28 18.48 -15.15 -8.00
CA VAL A 28 17.73 -14.60 -6.86
C VAL A 28 17.47 -15.67 -5.79
N ASP A 29 18.09 -15.51 -4.62
CA ASP A 29 17.72 -16.26 -3.42
C ASP A 29 16.44 -15.65 -2.81
N TRP A 30 15.30 -16.26 -3.14
CA TRP A 30 13.98 -15.81 -2.69
C TRP A 30 13.81 -15.81 -1.18
N ALA A 31 14.49 -16.71 -0.46
CA ALA A 31 14.38 -16.83 0.99
C ALA A 31 15.17 -15.70 1.68
N LYS A 32 16.38 -15.41 1.22
CA LYS A 32 17.17 -14.26 1.69
C LYS A 32 16.51 -12.94 1.33
N LEU A 33 15.96 -12.82 0.11
CA LEU A 33 15.26 -11.61 -0.31
C LEU A 33 14.06 -11.32 0.59
N PHE A 34 13.24 -12.34 0.90
CA PHE A 34 12.09 -12.20 1.80
C PHE A 34 12.49 -11.75 3.22
N ARG A 35 13.62 -12.28 3.73
CA ARG A 35 14.18 -11.88 5.03
C ARG A 35 14.98 -10.57 4.99
N LYS A 36 14.95 -9.81 3.88
CA LYS A 36 15.70 -8.55 3.69
C LYS A 36 17.23 -8.71 3.87
N GLN A 37 17.77 -9.88 3.55
CA GLN A 37 19.20 -10.20 3.67
C GLN A 37 20.00 -9.93 2.39
N VAL A 38 19.32 -9.63 1.28
CA VAL A 38 19.96 -9.20 0.03
C VAL A 38 20.17 -7.69 0.08
N LYS A 39 21.42 -7.23 -0.09
CA LYS A 39 21.74 -5.81 -0.13
C LYS A 39 21.06 -5.15 -1.34
N PRO A 40 20.26 -4.08 -1.15
CA PRO A 40 19.68 -3.34 -2.26
C PRO A 40 20.77 -2.76 -3.19
N PRO A 41 20.55 -2.72 -4.51
CA PRO A 41 21.54 -2.20 -5.46
C PRO A 41 21.73 -0.68 -5.34
N ILE A 42 20.74 0.04 -4.82
CA ILE A 42 20.78 1.49 -4.60
C ILE A 42 20.44 1.75 -3.13
N ASN A 43 21.26 2.56 -2.47
CA ASN A 43 20.94 3.11 -1.16
C ASN A 43 20.39 4.53 -1.35
N PRO A 44 19.07 4.77 -1.19
CA PRO A 44 18.51 6.10 -1.37
C PRO A 44 19.11 7.06 -0.34
N SER A 45 19.30 8.31 -0.74
CA SER A 45 19.82 9.33 0.17
C SER A 45 18.75 9.70 1.19
N GLU A 46 19.15 9.72 2.46
CA GLU A 46 18.32 10.19 3.57
C GLU A 46 18.20 11.72 3.59
N THR A 47 19.19 12.42 3.04
CA THR A 47 19.29 13.89 3.06
C THR A 47 18.67 14.56 1.83
N LYS A 48 18.59 13.86 0.70
CA LYS A 48 17.92 14.36 -0.51
C LYS A 48 16.42 14.09 -0.43
N LYS A 49 15.60 15.07 -0.85
CA LYS A 49 14.15 14.90 -0.96
C LYS A 49 13.84 13.84 -2.04
N ASN A 50 13.25 12.72 -1.62
CA ASN A 50 12.72 11.69 -2.52
C ASN A 50 11.24 11.95 -2.90
N PHE A 51 10.69 13.07 -2.44
CA PHE A 51 9.35 13.56 -2.77
C PHE A 51 9.47 14.80 -3.65
N SER A 52 8.52 14.97 -4.59
CA SER A 52 8.46 16.17 -5.43
C SER A 52 8.19 17.42 -4.57
N SER A 53 8.89 18.51 -4.90
CA SER A 53 8.70 19.82 -4.27
C SER A 53 7.28 20.33 -4.38
N GLU A 54 6.56 19.98 -5.47
CA GLU A 54 5.16 20.32 -5.65
C GLU A 54 4.31 19.94 -4.43
N PHE A 55 4.62 18.85 -3.74
CA PHE A 55 3.88 18.40 -2.55
C PHE A 55 4.53 18.82 -1.24
N THR A 56 5.86 18.74 -1.12
CA THR A 56 6.53 19.06 0.15
C THR A 56 6.51 20.54 0.50
N ASP A 57 6.36 21.39 -0.50
CA ASP A 57 6.39 22.85 -0.32
C ASP A 57 4.98 23.42 -0.13
N LYS A 58 3.93 22.60 -0.31
CA LYS A 58 2.57 22.98 0.04
C LYS A 58 2.48 23.14 1.56
N PRO A 59 1.76 24.16 2.05
CA PRO A 59 1.52 24.31 3.48
C PRO A 59 0.77 23.08 3.99
N VAL A 60 1.20 22.55 5.14
CA VAL A 60 0.44 21.54 5.87
C VAL A 60 -0.72 22.25 6.53
N GLU A 61 -1.82 22.39 5.78
CA GLU A 61 -3.05 22.96 6.31
C GLU A 61 -3.63 21.97 7.32
N ALA A 62 -3.46 22.28 8.62
CA ALA A 62 -4.26 21.64 9.64
C ALA A 62 -5.71 21.95 9.31
N VAL A 63 -6.54 20.92 9.08
CA VAL A 63 -7.99 21.09 8.96
C VAL A 63 -8.48 21.70 10.28
N LYS A 64 -8.58 23.03 10.32
CA LYS A 64 -9.15 23.73 11.46
C LYS A 64 -10.63 23.39 11.46
N MET A 65 -11.02 22.42 12.29
CA MET A 65 -12.42 22.03 12.55
C MET A 65 -13.34 23.24 12.79
N ARG A 66 -12.79 24.37 13.24
CA ARG A 66 -13.49 25.64 13.46
C ARG A 66 -13.90 26.40 12.19
N ALA A 67 -13.29 26.15 11.03
CA ALA A 67 -13.63 26.79 9.75
C ALA A 67 -14.83 26.14 9.03
N MET A 68 -15.39 25.05 9.59
CA MET A 68 -16.63 24.43 9.07
C MET A 68 -17.92 25.15 9.53
N LYS A 69 -17.83 26.28 10.25
CA LYS A 69 -18.98 27.18 10.47
C LYS A 69 -19.14 28.12 9.26
N GLY A 70 -19.46 27.58 8.09
CA GLY A 70 -19.86 28.42 6.95
C GLY A 70 -19.44 27.97 5.55
N ALA A 71 -18.55 26.99 5.42
CA ALA A 71 -18.02 26.53 4.12
C ALA A 71 -18.47 25.11 3.73
N VAL A 72 -19.65 24.66 4.16
CA VAL A 72 -20.17 23.31 3.84
C VAL A 72 -21.37 23.37 2.89
N ALA A 73 -21.23 24.08 1.78
CA ALA A 73 -22.17 23.95 0.67
C ALA A 73 -21.92 22.67 -0.16
N SER A 74 -20.74 22.03 -0.01
CA SER A 74 -20.31 20.89 -0.85
C SER A 74 -19.93 19.63 -0.07
N VAL A 75 -20.10 19.58 1.26
CA VAL A 75 -19.88 18.32 2.00
C VAL A 75 -21.03 17.38 1.67
N PRO A 76 -20.75 16.19 1.09
CA PRO A 76 -21.78 15.19 0.87
C PRO A 76 -22.46 14.89 2.21
N LYS A 77 -23.78 14.89 2.23
CA LYS A 77 -24.54 14.44 3.40
C LYS A 77 -24.33 12.93 3.52
N VAL A 78 -23.34 12.53 4.31
CA VAL A 78 -23.06 11.14 4.64
C VAL A 78 -23.79 10.79 5.94
N LYS A 79 -24.27 9.54 6.07
CA LYS A 79 -24.86 9.06 7.33
C LYS A 79 -23.80 9.05 8.44
N ALA A 80 -24.21 9.33 9.67
CA ALA A 80 -23.28 9.43 10.81
C ALA A 80 -22.51 8.12 11.08
N ASP A 81 -23.09 6.98 10.70
CA ASP A 81 -22.57 5.63 10.84
C ASP A 81 -21.84 5.11 9.59
N ALA A 82 -21.72 5.90 8.52
CA ALA A 82 -21.13 5.42 7.25
C ALA A 82 -19.66 4.98 7.34
N PHE A 83 -18.97 5.40 8.41
CA PHE A 83 -17.59 5.04 8.69
C PHE A 83 -17.46 4.14 9.94
N GLN A 84 -18.58 3.65 10.48
CA GLN A 84 -18.55 2.67 11.56
C GLN A 84 -17.77 1.43 11.07
N GLY A 85 -16.82 0.97 11.88
CA GLY A 85 -15.94 -0.16 11.55
C GLY A 85 -14.66 0.20 10.80
N TRP A 86 -14.41 1.47 10.45
CA TRP A 86 -13.15 1.89 9.81
C TRP A 86 -11.97 2.01 10.78
N SER A 87 -12.23 2.02 12.09
CA SER A 87 -11.19 2.05 13.11
C SER A 87 -10.40 0.74 13.10
N TYR A 88 -9.08 0.83 12.97
CA TYR A 88 -8.14 -0.28 13.07
C TYR A 88 -6.99 0.11 13.99
N THR A 89 -6.57 -0.82 14.84
CA THR A 89 -5.32 -0.74 15.60
C THR A 89 -4.54 -2.00 15.33
N GLU A 90 -3.24 -1.88 15.12
CA GLU A 90 -2.38 -3.06 14.98
C GLU A 90 -2.53 -3.94 16.22
N GLY A 91 -2.90 -5.21 16.00
CA GLY A 91 -2.90 -6.21 17.05
C GLY A 91 -1.48 -6.42 17.60
N PRO A 92 -1.33 -6.96 18.83
CA PRO A 92 -0.02 -7.25 19.38
C PRO A 92 0.76 -8.17 18.42
N PRO A 93 2.10 -8.08 18.38
CA PRO A 93 2.95 -8.69 17.34
C PRO A 93 2.87 -10.22 17.18
N ASN A 94 2.05 -10.93 17.99
CA ASN A 94 1.83 -12.37 17.94
C ASN A 94 0.33 -12.78 18.02
N SER A 95 -0.64 -11.88 17.79
CA SER A 95 -2.03 -12.30 17.63
C SER A 95 -2.22 -12.97 16.27
N SER A 96 -2.71 -14.21 16.25
CA SER A 96 -3.16 -14.93 15.05
C SER A 96 -4.31 -14.23 14.31
N GLU A 97 -4.88 -13.18 14.90
CA GLU A 97 -5.77 -12.23 14.25
C GLU A 97 -4.93 -11.20 13.47
N GLN A 98 -4.31 -11.65 12.38
CA GLN A 98 -3.83 -10.74 11.34
C GLN A 98 -5.05 -10.00 10.81
N GLY A 99 -5.08 -8.68 11.07
CA GLY A 99 -6.15 -7.73 10.76
C GLY A 99 -7.09 -8.20 9.64
N MET A 100 -8.21 -8.81 10.03
CA MET A 100 -9.34 -8.88 9.12
C MET A 100 -9.74 -7.43 8.84
N PRO A 101 -9.75 -6.97 7.57
CA PRO A 101 -10.44 -5.74 7.27
C PRO A 101 -11.89 -5.90 7.74
N PRO A 102 -12.52 -4.84 8.25
CA PRO A 102 -13.94 -4.90 8.61
C PRO A 102 -14.71 -5.53 7.45
N THR A 103 -15.37 -6.66 7.70
CA THR A 103 -16.25 -7.27 6.71
C THR A 103 -17.36 -6.26 6.44
N ILE A 104 -17.37 -5.69 5.25
CA ILE A 104 -18.50 -4.90 4.77
C ILE A 104 -19.68 -5.88 4.74
N ARG A 105 -20.60 -5.73 5.69
CA ARG A 105 -21.90 -6.39 5.61
C ARG A 105 -22.69 -5.64 4.55
N GLU A 106 -22.95 -6.32 3.43
CA GLU A 106 -23.85 -5.84 2.36
C GLU A 106 -25.26 -5.58 2.89
#